data_AF-A0A1M5NG26-F1
#
_entry.id   AF-A0A1M5NG26-F1
#
_cell.length_a   1.000
_cell.length_b   1.000
_cell.length_c   1.000
_cell.angle_alpha   90.00
_cell.angle_beta   90.00
_cell.angle_gamma   90.00
#
_symmetry.space_group_name_H-M   'P 1'
#
loop_
_entity.id
_entity.type
_entity.pdbx_description
1 polymer ?
#
loop_
_entity_poly.entity_id
_entity_poly.type
_entity_poly.pdbx_seq_one_letter_code
_entity_poly.pdbx_strand_id
1 'polypeptide(L)' 'MERLKTYIAESWDEIKNKVTWSKYSELQGSAMLVLVASTIFALVIYAVDVVFKSGLKWFYREF' A
#
# COMPACT_ATOMS: atom_id res chain seq x y z
N MET A 1 -16.05 -27.89 16.45
CA MET A 1 -16.04 -27.71 14.97
C MET A 1 -17.25 -26.94 14.48
N GLU A 2 -18.48 -27.26 14.92
CA GLU A 2 -19.67 -26.52 14.47
C GLU A 2 -19.69 -25.06 14.92
N ARG A 3 -19.36 -24.80 16.18
CA ARG A 3 -19.26 -23.43 16.74
C ARG A 3 -18.37 -22.50 15.89
N LEU A 4 -17.21 -23.00 15.45
CA LEU A 4 -16.27 -22.24 14.61
C LEU A 4 -16.83 -21.93 13.22
N LYS A 5 -17.54 -22.89 12.60
CA LYS A 5 -18.21 -22.66 11.30
C LYS A 5 -19.31 -21.60 11.44
N THR A 6 -20.10 -21.67 12.51
CA THR A 6 -21.16 -20.70 12.78
C THR A 6 -20.59 -19.31 13.05
N TYR A 7 -19.51 -19.20 13.86
CA TYR A 7 -18.83 -17.92 14.10
C TYR A 7 -18.32 -17.27 12.82
N ILE A 8 -17.67 -18.02 11.92
CA ILE A 8 -17.17 -17.47 10.65
C ILE A 8 -18.33 -17.03 9.75
N ALA A 9 -19.42 -17.81 9.71
CA ALA A 9 -20.61 -17.47 8.94
C ALA A 9 -21.30 -16.19 9.45
N GLU A 10 -21.42 -16.04 10.77
CA GLU A 10 -21.99 -14.86 11.42
C GLU A 10 -21.09 -13.62 11.22
N SER A 11 -19.77 -13.77 11.35
CA SER A 11 -18.82 -12.67 11.09
C SER A 11 -18.84 -12.22 9.63
N TRP A 12 -19.03 -13.14 8.67
CA TRP A 12 -19.18 -12.77 7.27
C TRP A 12 -20.47 -11.99 7.00
N ASP A 13 -21.57 -12.42 7.62
CA ASP A 13 -22.86 -11.74 7.51
C ASP A 13 -22.81 -10.33 8.14
N GLU A 14 -22.13 -10.19 9.27
CA GLU A 14 -21.92 -8.91 9.96
C GLU A 14 -21.13 -7.91 9.10
N ILE A 15 -19.98 -8.33 8.56
CA ILE A 15 -19.14 -7.47 7.70
C ILE A 15 -19.90 -7.02 6.45
N LYS A 16 -20.80 -7.85 5.92
CA LYS A 16 -21.55 -7.54 4.70
C LYS A 16 -22.76 -6.64 4.96
N ASN A 17 -23.53 -6.91 6.02
CA ASN A 17 -24.85 -6.29 6.22
C ASN A 17 -24.89 -5.23 7.32
N LYS A 18 -23.95 -5.27 8.28
CA LYS A 18 -23.91 -4.37 9.45
C LYS A 18 -22.82 -3.30 9.36
N VAL A 19 -21.97 -3.36 8.35
CA VAL A 19 -20.93 -2.35 8.12
C VAL A 19 -21.36 -1.43 6.98
N THR A 20 -21.31 -0.13 7.24
CA THR A 20 -21.49 0.91 6.21
C THR A 20 -20.24 0.95 5.33
N TRP A 21 -20.23 0.16 4.26
CA TRP A 21 -19.26 0.32 3.19
C TRP A 21 -19.49 1.66 2.52
N SER A 22 -18.44 2.49 2.43
CA SER A 22 -18.47 3.70 1.61
C SER A 22 -18.68 3.31 0.13
N LYS A 23 -19.22 4.23 -0.67
CA LYS A 23 -19.46 3.98 -2.10
C LYS A 23 -18.16 3.61 -2.79
N TYR A 24 -18.22 2.64 -3.72
CA TYR A 24 -17.07 2.23 -4.53
C TYR A 24 -16.32 3.38 -5.20
N SER A 25 -17.02 4.46 -5.57
CA SER A 25 -16.43 5.67 -6.14
C SER A 25 -15.49 6.40 -5.17
N GLU A 26 -15.83 6.44 -3.88
CA GLU A 26 -15.01 7.07 -2.83
C GLU A 26 -13.80 6.20 -2.47
N LEU A 27 -13.98 4.87 -2.44
CA LEU A 27 -12.87 3.93 -2.27
C LEU A 27 -11.85 4.05 -3.42
N GLN A 28 -12.33 4.17 -4.65
CA GLN A 28 -11.45 4.35 -5.81
C GLN A 28 -10.68 5.67 -5.74
N GLY A 29 -11.33 6.76 -5.31
CA GLY A 29 -10.66 8.05 -5.09
C GLY A 29 -9.54 7.94 -4.06
N SER A 30 -9.80 7.26 -2.94
CA SER A 30 -8.81 7.06 -1.88
C SER A 30 -7.65 6.16 -2.34
N ALA A 31 -7.95 5.07 -3.06
CA ALA A 31 -6.94 4.18 -3.62
C ALA A 31 -6.05 4.89 -4.66
N MET A 32 -6.65 5.73 -5.52
CA MET A 32 -5.91 6.50 -6.52
C MET A 32 -4.98 7.52 -5.86
N LEU A 33 -5.43 8.19 -4.81
CA LEU A 33 -4.61 9.13 -4.06
C LEU A 33 -3.38 8.44 -3.45
N VAL A 34 -3.57 7.25 -2.85
CA VAL A 34 -2.46 6.46 -2.29
C VAL A 34 -1.50 5.97 -3.39
N LEU A 35 -2.01 5.55 -4.55
CA LEU A 35 -1.17 5.14 -5.69
C LEU A 35 -0.29 6.29 -6.21
N VAL A 36 -0.84 7.49 -6.30
CA VAL A 36 -0.05 8.67 -6.71
C VAL A 36 1.00 9.01 -5.66
N ALA A 37 0.63 9.00 -4.38
CA ALA A 37 1.57 9.24 -3.29
C ALA A 37 2.73 8.22 -3.27
N SER A 38 2.43 6.93 -3.42
CA SER A 38 3.45 5.86 -3.45
C SER A 38 4.38 5.98 -4.66
N THR A 39 3.85 6.41 -5.81
CA THR A 39 4.65 6.68 -7.02
C THR A 39 5.67 7.80 -6.78
N ILE A 40 5.26 8.88 -6.10
CA ILE A 40 6.17 9.98 -5.76
C ILE A 40 7.27 9.50 -4.82
N PHE A 41 6.92 8.73 -3.78
CA PHE A 41 7.93 8.15 -2.88
C PHE A 41 8.92 7.23 -3.60
N ALA A 42 8.43 6.42 -4.55
CA ALA A 42 9.29 5.56 -5.35
C ALA A 42 10.31 6.37 -6.18
N LEU A 43 9.89 7.50 -6.77
CA LEU A 43 10.80 8.38 -7.52
C LEU A 43 11.84 9.03 -6.61
N VAL A 44 11.47 9.43 -5.39
CA VAL A 44 12.41 10.00 -4.42
C VAL A 44 13.46 8.96 -4.02
N ILE A 45 13.04 7.75 -3.67
CA ILE A 45 13.96 6.66 -3.32
C ILE A 45 14.89 6.36 -4.49
N TYR A 46 14.36 6.31 -5.71
CA TYR A 46 15.16 6.12 -6.91
C TYR A 46 16.22 7.20 -7.10
N ALA A 47 15.87 8.48 -6.90
CA ALA A 47 16.82 9.58 -7.00
C ALA A 47 17.94 9.47 -5.96
N VAL A 48 17.58 9.15 -4.71
CA VAL A 48 18.55 8.92 -3.63
C VAL A 48 19.50 7.77 -3.99
N ASP A 49 18.97 6.64 -4.44
CA ASP A 49 19.74 5.49 -4.91
C ASP A 49 20.77 5.86 -5.98
N VAL A 50 20.36 6.67 -6.97
CA VAL A 50 21.23 7.11 -8.07
C VAL A 50 22.35 8.01 -7.57
N VAL A 51 22.04 8.94 -6.66
CA VAL A 51 23.03 9.85 -6.06
C VAL A 51 24.07 9.05 -5.27
N PHE A 52 23.64 8.14 -4.41
CA PHE A 52 24.56 7.32 -3.62
C PHE A 52 25.39 6.37 -4.50
N LYS A 53 24.79 5.69 -5.47
CA LYS A 53 25.52 4.80 -6.40
C LYS A 53 26.57 5.57 -7.19
N SER A 54 26.21 6.74 -7.71
CA SER A 54 27.11 7.57 -8.50
C SER A 54 28.22 8.19 -7.65
N GLY A 55 27.87 8.70 -6.47
CA GLY A 55 28.83 9.28 -5.51
C GLY A 55 29.84 8.24 -5.01
N LEU A 56 29.38 7.05 -4.61
CA LEU A 56 30.26 5.97 -4.20
C LEU A 56 31.13 5.48 -5.35
N LYS A 57 30.58 5.31 -6.56
CA LYS A 57 31.36 4.92 -7.73
C LYS A 57 32.44 5.93 -8.09
N TRP A 58 32.18 7.23 -7.89
CA TRP A 58 33.17 8.28 -8.06
C TRP A 58 34.25 8.19 -6.98
N PHE A 59 33.87 8.07 -5.71
CA PHE A 59 34.80 7.94 -4.58
C PHE A 59 35.74 6.74 -4.72
N TYR A 60 35.22 5.55 -5.02
CA TYR A 60 36.01 4.33 -5.24
C TYR A 60 36.87 4.33 -6.51
N ARG A 61 36.69 5.31 -7.41
CA ARG A 61 37.53 5.43 -8.60
C ARG A 61 38.75 6.31 -8.35
N GLU A 62 38.59 7.33 -7.52
CA GLU A 62 39.68 8.27 -7.17
C GLU A 62 40.58 7.76 -6.04
N PHE A 63 40.15 6.73 -5.31
CA PHE A 63 40.90 6.06 -4.23
C PHE A 63 41.21 4.62 -4.60
#